data_AF-A0A962GN23-F1
#
_entry.id   AF-A0A962GN23-F1
#
_cell.length_a   1.000
_cell.length_b   1.000
_cell.length_c   1.000
_cell.angle_alpha   90.00
_cell.angle_beta   90.00
_cell.angle_gamma   90.00
#
_symmetry.space_group_name_H-M   'P 1'
#
loop_
_entity.id
_entity.type
_entity.pdbx_description
1 polymer ?
#
loop_
_entity_poly.entity_id
_entity_poly.type
_entity_poly.pdbx_seq_one_letter_code
_entity_poly.pdbx_strand_id
1 'polypeptide(L)'
;TGRDSPNTRRLLVEHGGFAYDADYYGDELPFWTQVRSSDGQSHPHLVVPYTLDANDMRFATPQGFNCATQFYEYLRDSFDVLYAEGEERPRMLSIGMHGRLLGRPGRFLALQRFLDHVARFDRVWVCRRIDIARHWQQHFPSEFAHA
;
A
#
# COMPACT_ATOMS: atom_id res chain seq x y z
N THR A 1 8.43 -1.98 8.52
CA THR A 1 7.96 -1.61 9.87
C THR A 1 7.32 -0.24 9.80
N GLY A 2 6.00 -0.17 10.03
CA GLY A 2 5.28 1.07 10.36
C GLY A 2 5.57 1.46 11.80
N ARG A 3 6.75 2.00 12.02
CA ARG A 3 7.14 2.53 13.34
C ARG A 3 6.95 4.03 13.28
N ASP A 4 5.69 4.42 13.33
CA ASP A 4 5.30 5.80 13.48
C ASP A 4 5.10 6.12 14.98
N SER A 5 4.67 7.35 15.24
CA SER A 5 4.19 7.82 16.54
C SER A 5 2.74 8.32 16.42
N PRO A 6 2.03 8.50 17.55
CA PRO A 6 0.70 9.12 17.56
C PRO A 6 0.63 10.53 16.92
N ASN A 7 1.78 11.19 16.71
CA ASN A 7 1.86 12.53 16.14
C ASN A 7 2.15 12.54 14.63
N THR A 8 2.52 11.42 14.01
CA THR A 8 3.17 11.39 12.69
C THR A 8 2.28 11.97 11.60
N ARG A 9 1.03 11.50 11.51
CA ARG A 9 0.06 12.02 10.53
C ARG A 9 -0.24 13.50 10.75
N ARG A 10 -0.36 13.94 12.00
CA ARG A 10 -0.55 15.36 12.32
C ARG A 10 0.62 16.21 11.83
N LEU A 11 1.86 15.80 12.10
CA LEU A 11 3.06 16.51 11.65
C LEU A 11 3.17 16.57 10.11
N LEU A 12 2.79 15.48 9.43
CA LEU A 12 2.77 15.42 7.97
C LEU A 12 1.74 16.39 7.37
N VAL A 13 0.55 16.47 7.97
CA VAL A 13 -0.49 17.42 7.59
C VAL A 13 -0.07 18.86 7.86
N GLU A 14 0.49 19.15 9.04
CA GLU A 14 1.02 20.48 9.40
C GLU A 14 2.14 20.94 8.45
N HIS A 15 2.94 20.01 7.91
CA HIS A 15 3.92 20.32 6.88
C HIS A 15 3.27 20.75 5.54
N GLY A 16 2.05 20.29 5.23
CA GLY A 16 1.23 20.76 4.11
C GLY A 16 1.65 20.34 2.70
N GLY A 17 2.77 19.63 2.54
CA GLY A 17 3.37 19.32 1.24
C GLY A 17 3.03 17.95 0.62
N PHE A 18 2.18 17.14 1.24
CA PHE A 18 1.99 15.73 0.86
C PHE A 18 0.59 15.45 0.32
N ALA A 19 0.54 14.75 -0.82
CA ALA A 19 -0.72 14.33 -1.43
C ALA A 19 -1.40 13.17 -0.68
N TYR A 20 -0.62 12.35 0.04
CA TYR A 20 -1.11 11.22 0.82
C TYR A 20 -0.07 10.77 1.85
N ASP A 21 -0.49 9.98 2.83
CA ASP A 21 0.36 9.12 3.66
C ASP A 21 0.02 7.63 3.49
N ALA A 22 0.94 6.76 3.92
CA ALA A 22 0.78 5.30 3.83
C ALA A 22 1.04 4.59 5.16
N ASP A 23 1.00 5.33 6.28
CA ASP A 23 1.13 4.78 7.63
C ASP A 23 -0.25 4.27 8.11
N TYR A 24 -0.77 3.29 7.37
CA TYR A 24 -2.04 2.62 7.63
C TYR A 24 -2.10 1.25 6.95
N TYR A 25 -2.72 0.27 7.61
CA TYR A 25 -2.75 -1.15 7.17
C TYR A 25 -4.15 -1.77 7.22
N GLY A 26 -5.19 -0.97 7.43
CA GLY A 26 -6.52 -1.46 7.78
C GLY A 26 -7.55 -1.51 6.65
N ASP A 27 -7.14 -1.24 5.39
CA ASP A 27 -8.07 -1.22 4.25
C ASP A 27 -7.31 -1.54 2.94
N GLU A 28 -8.02 -2.03 1.94
CA GLU A 28 -7.53 -2.30 0.58
C GLU A 28 -7.85 -1.17 -0.43
N LEU A 29 -8.42 -0.05 0.03
CA LEU A 29 -8.63 1.17 -0.75
C LEU A 29 -8.09 2.43 -0.06
N PRO A 30 -7.70 3.45 -0.85
CA PRO A 30 -7.50 4.78 -0.31
C PRO A 30 -8.77 5.34 0.34
N PHE A 31 -8.61 6.22 1.32
CA PHE A 31 -9.72 6.91 1.95
C PHE A 31 -9.29 8.26 2.54
N TRP A 32 -10.26 9.16 2.67
CA TRP A 32 -10.04 10.44 3.34
C TRP A 32 -10.22 10.28 4.85
N THR A 33 -9.36 10.95 5.61
CA THR A 33 -9.47 11.08 7.07
C THR A 33 -9.37 12.55 7.47
N GLN A 34 -9.93 12.89 8.62
CA GLN A 34 -9.82 14.24 9.19
C GLN A 34 -8.71 14.26 10.24
N VAL A 35 -7.76 15.18 10.09
CA VAL A 35 -6.59 15.31 10.97
C VAL A 35 -6.61 16.67 11.63
N ARG A 36 -6.58 16.68 12.97
CA ARG A 36 -6.55 17.92 13.75
C ARG A 36 -5.09 18.39 13.93
N SER A 37 -4.78 19.61 13.49
CA SER A 37 -3.49 20.26 13.69
C SER A 37 -3.37 20.89 15.09
N SER A 38 -2.15 21.25 15.47
CA SER A 38 -1.82 21.86 16.77
C SER A 38 -2.47 23.23 17.00
N ASP A 39 -2.80 23.96 15.95
CA ASP A 39 -3.58 25.20 16.01
C ASP A 39 -5.10 24.97 16.18
N GLY A 40 -5.53 23.70 16.23
CA GLY A 40 -6.91 23.30 16.43
C GLY A 40 -7.73 23.18 15.15
N GLN A 41 -7.18 23.55 13.99
CA GLN A 41 -7.84 23.35 12.69
C GLN A 41 -7.93 21.87 12.32
N SER A 42 -8.86 21.52 11.45
CA SER A 42 -9.07 20.15 10.98
C SER A 42 -8.95 20.10 9.47
N HIS A 43 -8.08 19.21 8.99
CA HIS A 43 -7.71 19.11 7.58
C HIS A 43 -8.08 17.75 7.03
N PRO A 44 -8.71 17.65 5.83
CA PRO A 44 -8.78 16.39 5.11
C PRO A 44 -7.38 15.95 4.70
N HIS A 45 -7.08 14.66 4.91
CA HIS A 45 -5.86 14.04 4.42
C HIS A 45 -6.16 12.68 3.80
N LEU A 46 -5.52 12.39 2.67
CA LEU A 46 -5.70 11.13 1.97
C LEU A 46 -4.74 10.07 2.53
N VAL A 47 -5.29 8.91 2.89
CA VAL A 47 -4.51 7.72 3.24
C VAL A 47 -4.52 6.78 2.04
N VAL A 48 -3.35 6.30 1.62
CA VAL A 48 -3.21 5.21 0.63
C VAL A 48 -2.56 4.02 1.34
N PRO A 49 -3.36 3.04 1.81
CA PRO A 49 -2.90 1.98 2.71
C PRO A 49 -1.71 1.17 2.18
N TYR A 50 -0.91 0.68 3.11
CA TYR A 50 0.25 -0.17 2.85
C TYR A 50 0.03 -1.58 3.40
N THR A 51 1.09 -2.40 3.41
CA THR A 51 1.04 -3.81 3.83
C THR A 51 2.22 -4.17 4.73
N LEU A 52 1.99 -5.05 5.70
CA LEU A 52 3.02 -5.71 6.50
C LEU A 52 3.12 -7.22 6.22
N ASP A 53 2.17 -7.76 5.46
CA ASP A 53 1.97 -9.16 5.14
C ASP A 53 2.47 -9.50 3.73
N ALA A 54 1.98 -8.82 2.69
CA ALA A 54 2.50 -8.85 1.32
C ALA A 54 3.82 -8.05 1.22
N ASN A 55 4.79 -8.40 2.05
CA ASN A 55 6.01 -7.64 2.28
C ASN A 55 7.21 -8.56 2.50
N ASP A 56 8.29 -8.35 1.75
CA ASP A 56 9.51 -9.16 1.87
C ASP A 56 10.22 -9.00 3.24
N MET A 57 9.82 -8.02 4.07
CA MET A 57 10.29 -7.94 5.46
C MET A 57 10.00 -9.22 6.24
N ARG A 58 9.02 -10.02 5.80
CA ARG A 58 8.69 -11.31 6.38
C ARG A 58 9.80 -12.35 6.21
N PHE A 59 10.76 -12.18 5.30
CA PHE A 59 11.99 -12.99 5.30
C PHE A 59 12.91 -12.75 6.51
N ALA A 60 12.62 -11.74 7.34
CA ALA A 60 13.45 -11.31 8.47
C ALA A 60 12.64 -11.17 9.78
N THR A 61 11.46 -11.78 9.86
CA THR A 61 10.63 -11.82 11.07
C THR A 61 10.44 -13.26 11.56
N PRO A 62 10.16 -13.49 12.86
CA PRO A 62 10.01 -14.84 13.41
C PRO A 62 8.98 -15.70 12.68
N GLN A 63 7.81 -15.13 12.37
CA GLN A 63 6.88 -15.71 11.40
C GLN A 63 7.22 -15.10 10.04
N GLY A 64 7.71 -15.93 9.14
CA GLY A 64 8.28 -15.45 7.89
C GLY A 64 8.26 -16.47 6.75
N PHE A 65 8.66 -15.98 5.58
CA PHE A 65 8.89 -16.83 4.41
C PHE A 65 10.28 -17.46 4.50
N ASN A 66 10.37 -18.77 4.31
CA ASN A 66 11.61 -19.52 4.31
C ASN A 66 12.29 -19.55 2.94
N CYS A 67 11.52 -19.40 1.85
CA CYS A 67 12.03 -19.43 0.49
C CYS A 67 11.21 -18.54 -0.46
N ALA A 68 11.74 -18.31 -1.68
CA ALA A 68 11.07 -17.52 -2.70
C ALA A 68 9.67 -18.03 -3.05
N THR A 69 9.48 -19.36 -3.09
CA THR A 69 8.18 -19.97 -3.44
C THR A 69 7.08 -19.52 -2.49
N GLN A 70 7.33 -19.52 -1.18
CA GLN A 70 6.32 -19.11 -0.20
C GLN A 70 5.90 -17.64 -0.34
N PHE A 71 6.86 -16.74 -0.61
CA PHE A 71 6.52 -15.33 -0.83
C PHE A 71 5.75 -15.16 -2.15
N TYR A 72 6.18 -15.83 -3.22
CA TYR A 72 5.47 -15.83 -4.50
C TYR A 72 4.04 -16.35 -4.37
N GLU A 73 3.83 -17.48 -3.71
CA GLU A 73 2.49 -18.06 -3.50
C GLU A 73 1.61 -17.12 -2.70
N TYR A 74 2.14 -16.48 -1.66
CA TYR A 74 1.41 -15.47 -0.91
C TYR A 74 0.96 -14.30 -1.79
N LEU A 75 1.88 -13.73 -2.59
CA LEU A 75 1.56 -12.63 -3.49
C LEU A 75 0.56 -13.04 -4.57
N ARG A 76 0.73 -14.24 -5.17
CA ARG A 76 -0.17 -14.82 -6.15
C ARG A 76 -1.57 -14.94 -5.57
N ASP A 77 -1.71 -15.56 -4.41
CA ASP A 77 -3.02 -15.81 -3.81
C ASP A 77 -3.71 -14.49 -3.41
N SER A 78 -2.97 -13.52 -2.87
CA SER A 78 -3.49 -12.17 -2.62
C SER A 78 -3.96 -11.50 -3.92
N PHE A 79 -3.21 -11.62 -5.00
CA PHE A 79 -3.60 -11.07 -6.29
C PHE A 79 -4.83 -11.77 -6.88
N ASP A 80 -4.85 -13.11 -6.91
CA ASP A 80 -5.94 -13.89 -7.50
C ASP A 80 -7.28 -13.59 -6.82
N VAL A 81 -7.29 -13.45 -5.50
CA VAL A 81 -8.49 -13.03 -4.74
C VAL A 81 -8.94 -11.62 -5.14
N LEU A 82 -8.04 -10.63 -5.06
CA LEU A 82 -8.39 -9.24 -5.38
C LEU A 82 -8.77 -9.05 -6.85
N TYR A 83 -8.18 -9.84 -7.75
CA TYR A 83 -8.49 -9.83 -9.17
C TYR A 83 -9.88 -10.37 -9.44
N ALA A 84 -10.26 -11.49 -8.79
CA ALA A 84 -11.61 -12.04 -8.88
C ALA A 84 -12.67 -11.09 -8.30
N GLU A 85 -12.42 -10.51 -7.12
CA GLU A 85 -13.31 -9.51 -6.51
C GLU A 85 -13.41 -8.22 -7.35
N GLY A 86 -12.38 -7.93 -8.14
CA GLY A 86 -12.31 -6.76 -9.02
C GLY A 86 -13.32 -6.75 -10.17
N GLU A 87 -14.02 -7.86 -10.42
CA GLU A 87 -15.17 -7.86 -11.34
C GLU A 87 -16.29 -6.94 -10.84
N GLU A 88 -16.51 -6.89 -9.53
CA GLU A 88 -17.52 -6.04 -8.90
C GLU A 88 -16.92 -4.80 -8.23
N ARG A 89 -15.83 -4.98 -7.47
CA ARG A 89 -15.28 -3.92 -6.63
C ARG A 89 -13.74 -3.93 -6.62
N PRO A 90 -13.09 -3.33 -7.64
CA PRO A 90 -11.63 -3.24 -7.74
C PRO A 90 -10.97 -2.71 -6.47
N ARG A 91 -9.80 -3.27 -6.15
CA ARG A 91 -8.97 -2.97 -4.97
C ARG A 91 -7.51 -2.79 -5.34
N MET A 92 -6.72 -2.21 -4.43
CA MET A 92 -5.28 -2.13 -4.60
C MET A 92 -4.55 -3.23 -3.82
N LEU A 93 -3.43 -3.70 -4.38
CA LEU A 93 -2.47 -4.56 -3.68
C LEU A 93 -1.15 -3.80 -3.53
N SER A 94 -0.71 -3.62 -2.28
CA SER A 94 0.64 -3.14 -2.00
C SER A 94 1.60 -4.32 -1.95
N ILE A 95 2.84 -4.14 -2.45
CA ILE A 95 3.91 -5.14 -2.32
C ILE A 95 5.15 -4.46 -1.75
N GLY A 96 5.52 -4.84 -0.54
CA GLY A 96 6.68 -4.30 0.14
C GLY A 96 7.97 -5.01 -0.27
N MET A 97 8.98 -4.21 -0.64
CA MET A 97 10.27 -4.70 -1.13
C MET A 97 11.42 -3.94 -0.48
N HIS A 98 12.48 -4.64 -0.09
CA HIS A 98 13.70 -4.04 0.46
C HIS A 98 14.93 -4.56 -0.30
N GLY A 99 15.79 -3.66 -0.78
CA GLY A 99 16.97 -4.04 -1.57
C GLY A 99 17.92 -5.03 -0.87
N ARG A 100 18.03 -4.95 0.46
CA ARG A 100 18.84 -5.88 1.27
C ARG A 100 18.22 -7.27 1.47
N LEU A 101 16.92 -7.43 1.19
CA LEU A 101 16.16 -8.66 1.38
C LEU A 101 15.81 -9.29 0.03
N LEU A 102 14.81 -8.77 -0.69
CA LEU A 102 14.38 -9.31 -1.98
C LEU A 102 15.45 -9.23 -3.07
N GLY A 103 16.42 -8.32 -2.95
CA GLY A 103 17.58 -8.25 -3.87
C GLY A 103 18.56 -9.42 -3.77
N ARG A 104 18.40 -10.34 -2.80
CA ARG A 104 19.23 -11.55 -2.71
C ARG A 104 18.80 -12.56 -3.80
N PRO A 105 19.74 -13.23 -4.50
CA PRO A 105 19.40 -14.13 -5.61
C PRO A 105 18.37 -15.21 -5.27
N GLY A 106 18.48 -15.84 -4.09
CA GLY A 106 17.54 -16.89 -3.66
C GLY A 106 16.12 -16.40 -3.32
N ARG A 107 15.90 -15.08 -3.22
CA ARG A 107 14.59 -14.47 -2.93
C ARG A 107 14.02 -13.73 -4.15
N PHE A 108 14.90 -13.14 -4.96
CA PHE A 108 14.53 -12.33 -6.12
C PHE A 108 13.61 -13.06 -7.12
N LEU A 109 13.76 -14.39 -7.23
CA LEU A 109 12.91 -15.22 -8.08
C LEU A 109 11.41 -15.11 -7.75
N ALA A 110 11.06 -14.80 -6.49
CA ALA A 110 9.65 -14.58 -6.11
C ALA A 110 9.04 -13.40 -6.85
N LEU A 111 9.79 -12.29 -6.97
CA LEU A 111 9.36 -11.10 -7.68
C LEU A 111 9.20 -11.37 -9.18
N GLN A 112 10.18 -12.05 -9.79
CA GLN A 112 10.12 -12.40 -11.21
C GLN A 112 8.88 -13.23 -11.52
N ARG A 113 8.66 -14.31 -10.77
CA ARG A 113 7.49 -15.17 -10.94
C ARG A 113 6.16 -14.45 -10.71
N PHE A 114 6.12 -13.53 -9.75
CA PHE A 114 4.91 -12.76 -9.49
C PHE A 114 4.61 -11.78 -10.64
N LEU A 115 5.61 -11.08 -11.16
CA LEU A 115 5.45 -10.21 -12.32
C LEU A 115 5.04 -11.01 -13.57
N ASP A 116 5.64 -12.18 -13.81
CA ASP A 116 5.23 -13.09 -14.89
C ASP A 116 3.78 -13.57 -14.70
N HIS A 117 3.35 -13.78 -13.45
CA HIS A 117 1.98 -14.17 -13.16
C HIS A 117 1.00 -13.04 -13.49
N VAL A 118 1.21 -11.84 -12.96
CA VAL A 118 0.36 -10.66 -13.18
C VAL A 118 0.29 -10.29 -14.67
N ALA A 119 1.39 -10.43 -15.40
CA ALA A 119 1.45 -10.11 -16.84
C ALA A 119 0.54 -10.98 -17.72
N ARG A 120 -0.04 -12.07 -17.19
CA ARG A 120 -1.00 -12.93 -17.90
C ARG A 120 -2.44 -12.47 -17.79
N PHE A 121 -2.71 -11.46 -16.97
CA PHE A 121 -4.05 -10.96 -16.72
C PHE A 121 -4.24 -9.59 -17.35
N ASP A 122 -5.39 -9.39 -17.99
CA ASP A 122 -5.80 -8.09 -18.50
C ASP A 122 -6.28 -7.19 -17.36
N ARG A 123 -6.49 -5.89 -17.63
CA ARG A 123 -7.11 -4.93 -16.69
C ARG A 123 -6.37 -4.75 -15.35
N VAL A 124 -5.08 -5.04 -15.30
CA VAL A 124 -4.22 -4.75 -14.14
C VAL A 124 -3.53 -3.39 -14.30
N TRP A 125 -3.66 -2.51 -13.30
CA TRP A 125 -2.97 -1.22 -13.27
C TRP A 125 -1.73 -1.26 -12.36
N VAL A 126 -0.57 -1.58 -12.94
CA VAL A 126 0.72 -1.47 -12.24
C VAL A 126 1.18 -0.01 -12.29
N CYS A 127 1.16 0.68 -11.14
CA CYS A 127 1.37 2.12 -11.10
C CYS A 127 2.16 2.60 -9.87
N ARG A 128 2.56 3.87 -9.90
CA ARG A 128 3.18 4.50 -8.73
C ARG A 128 2.08 4.88 -7.74
N ARG A 129 2.39 4.84 -6.46
CA ARG A 129 1.43 5.19 -5.39
C ARG A 129 0.87 6.61 -5.51
N ILE A 130 1.67 7.57 -6.00
CA ILE A 130 1.20 8.94 -6.28
C ILE A 130 0.13 8.99 -7.38
N ASP A 131 0.16 8.05 -8.34
CA ASP A 131 -0.85 8.00 -9.39
C ASP A 131 -2.19 7.50 -8.82
N ILE A 132 -2.17 6.54 -7.89
CA ILE A 132 -3.36 6.12 -7.10
C ILE A 132 -3.91 7.30 -6.32
N ALA A 133 -3.06 8.03 -5.59
CA ALA A 133 -3.49 9.18 -4.79
C ALA A 133 -4.18 10.25 -5.66
N ARG A 134 -3.57 10.60 -6.79
CA ARG A 134 -4.14 11.57 -7.74
C ARG A 134 -5.44 11.07 -8.36
N HIS A 135 -5.50 9.80 -8.76
CA HIS A 135 -6.72 9.18 -9.26
C HIS A 135 -7.84 9.30 -8.21
N TRP A 136 -7.54 8.99 -6.95
CA TRP A 136 -8.51 9.06 -5.86
C TRP A 136 -9.00 10.49 -5.63
N GLN A 137 -8.09 11.47 -5.57
CA GLN A 137 -8.44 12.88 -5.39
C GLN A 137 -9.34 13.42 -6.50
N GLN A 138 -9.15 12.94 -7.73
CA GLN A 138 -9.93 13.38 -8.89
C GLN A 138 -11.33 12.75 -8.94
N HIS A 139 -11.46 11.47 -8.59
CA HIS A 139 -12.71 10.71 -8.77
C HIS A 139 -13.52 10.56 -7.48
N PHE A 140 -12.87 10.68 -6.32
CA PHE A 140 -13.44 10.52 -4.98
C PHE A 140 -12.96 11.68 -4.10
N PRO A 141 -13.40 12.93 -4.36
CA PRO A 141 -12.98 14.09 -3.58
C PRO A 141 -13.41 13.98 -2.11
N SER A 142 -12.69 14.67 -1.22
CA SER A 142 -13.02 14.64 0.22
C SER A 142 -14.38 15.26 0.49
N GLU A 143 -15.15 14.63 1.37
CA GLU A 143 -16.40 15.20 1.91
C GLU A 143 -16.14 16.13 3.10
N PHE A 144 -14.93 16.10 3.69
CA PHE A 144 -14.58 17.00 4.78
C PHE A 144 -14.24 18.38 4.22
N ALA A 145 -14.93 19.41 4.72
CA ALA A 145 -14.59 20.78 4.41
C ALA A 145 -13.24 21.16 5.04
N HIS A 146 -12.46 21.99 4.34
CA HIS A 146 -11.39 22.75 4.98
C HIS A 146 -12.05 23.75 5.94
N ALA A 147 -11.77 23.62 7.24
CA ALA A 147 -12.26 24.53 8.28
C ALA A 147 -11.25 25.66 8.53
#